data_AF-A0A9J6AAM7-F1
#
_entry.id   AF-A0A9J6AAM7-F1
#
_cell.length_a   1.000
_cell.length_b   1.000
_cell.length_c   1.000
_cell.angle_alpha   90.00
_cell.angle_beta   90.00
_cell.angle_gamma   90.00
#
_symmetry.space_group_name_H-M   'P 1'
#
loop_
_entity.id
_entity.type
_entity.pdbx_description
1 polymer ?
#
loop_
_entity_poly.entity_id
_entity_poly.type
_entity_poly.pdbx_seq_one_letter_code
_entity_poly.pdbx_strand_id
1 'polypeptide(L)'
;MAKRSWLYHATGDQTYFDYATGKNADSFGNFGNPTWFSWDNKLAGTQVLLSRVSFFNSKVSNSDTLQEYRKTAEAVMCGLLPKSPTATSSRTDSGLIWITQWNALQHRVASTFLAVVYSDYMITSKTEKMTCDGNEYTPSDLRKFAMSQANYVLGDNPAKMSYLVGYGDKYPQYVHHRGASIPTDADTNCKEGWK
;
A
#
# COMPACT_ATOMS: atom_id res chain seq x y z
N MET A 1 0.82 -17.29 2.07
CA MET A 1 1.26 -16.64 0.81
C MET A 1 2.43 -15.67 1.04
N ALA A 2 2.23 -14.52 1.71
CA ALA A 2 3.23 -13.45 1.86
C ALA A 2 4.66 -13.91 2.25
N LYS A 3 4.79 -14.76 3.29
CA LYS A 3 6.10 -15.28 3.73
C LYS A 3 6.83 -16.05 2.63
N ARG A 4 6.12 -16.85 1.85
CA ARG A 4 6.69 -17.68 0.78
C ARG A 4 7.13 -16.81 -0.40
N SER A 5 6.33 -15.80 -0.75
CA SER A 5 6.70 -14.81 -1.78
C SER A 5 7.99 -14.07 -1.42
N TRP A 6 8.15 -13.64 -0.16
CA TRP A 6 9.40 -13.02 0.30
C TRP A 6 10.59 -13.98 0.30
N LEU A 7 10.40 -15.23 0.77
CA LEU A 7 11.47 -16.23 0.75
C LEU A 7 11.94 -16.54 -0.68
N TYR A 8 11.04 -16.61 -1.65
CA TYR A 8 11.42 -16.74 -3.06
C TYR A 8 12.33 -15.60 -3.51
N HIS A 9 11.96 -14.34 -3.26
CA HIS A 9 12.79 -13.20 -3.66
C HIS A 9 14.12 -13.11 -2.90
N ALA A 10 14.18 -13.59 -1.66
CA ALA A 10 15.39 -13.58 -0.86
C ALA A 10 16.37 -14.70 -1.23
N THR A 11 15.86 -15.88 -1.61
CA THR A 11 16.66 -17.10 -1.77
C THR A 11 16.82 -17.57 -3.21
N GLY A 12 15.89 -17.19 -4.10
CA GLY A 12 15.78 -17.77 -5.44
C GLY A 12 15.28 -19.22 -5.47
N ASP A 13 14.92 -19.80 -4.32
CA ASP A 13 14.45 -21.18 -4.23
C ASP A 13 13.05 -21.31 -4.87
N GLN A 14 13.01 -22.08 -5.96
CA GLN A 14 11.83 -22.29 -6.78
C GLN A 14 10.68 -22.96 -6.03
N THR A 15 10.96 -23.73 -4.97
CA THR A 15 9.92 -24.37 -4.15
C THR A 15 8.99 -23.35 -3.49
N TYR A 16 9.50 -22.18 -3.13
CA TYR A 16 8.68 -21.09 -2.58
C TYR A 16 7.83 -20.40 -3.64
N PHE A 17 8.36 -20.27 -4.85
CA PHE A 17 7.60 -19.75 -6.00
C PHE A 17 6.47 -20.72 -6.36
N ASP A 18 6.78 -21.99 -6.55
CA ASP A 18 5.80 -23.02 -6.92
C ASP A 18 4.72 -23.16 -5.83
N TYR A 19 5.08 -22.98 -4.57
CA TYR A 19 4.09 -22.90 -3.49
C TYR A 19 3.16 -21.68 -3.65
N ALA A 20 3.72 -20.52 -4.01
CA ALA A 20 2.97 -19.27 -4.13
C ALA A 20 2.14 -19.19 -5.41
N THR A 21 2.56 -19.83 -6.50
CA THR A 21 1.93 -19.72 -7.83
C THR A 21 1.31 -21.04 -8.33
N GLY A 22 1.49 -22.14 -7.61
CA GLY A 22 0.90 -23.44 -7.93
C GLY A 22 -0.49 -23.64 -7.32
N LYS A 23 -0.81 -24.87 -6.91
CA LYS A 23 -2.15 -25.29 -6.44
C LYS A 23 -2.70 -24.50 -5.25
N ASN A 24 -1.84 -23.85 -4.47
CA ASN A 24 -2.26 -23.05 -3.31
C ASN A 24 -2.64 -21.61 -3.69
N ALA A 25 -2.32 -21.17 -4.91
CA ALA A 25 -2.51 -19.79 -5.33
C ALA A 25 -3.98 -19.36 -5.26
N ASP A 26 -4.91 -20.17 -5.77
CA ASP A 26 -6.33 -19.83 -5.76
C ASP A 26 -6.90 -19.73 -4.35
N SER A 27 -6.48 -20.63 -3.44
CA SER A 27 -6.98 -20.65 -2.06
C SER A 27 -6.51 -19.47 -1.22
N PHE A 28 -5.35 -18.88 -1.53
CA PHE A 28 -4.75 -17.82 -0.71
C PHE A 28 -4.50 -16.50 -1.45
N GLY A 29 -4.73 -16.45 -2.76
CA GLY A 29 -4.48 -15.28 -3.61
C GLY A 29 -5.66 -14.30 -3.62
N ASN A 30 -6.88 -14.79 -3.39
CA ASN A 30 -8.13 -14.03 -3.43
C ASN A 30 -8.22 -13.14 -4.70
N PHE A 31 -7.99 -13.76 -5.85
CA PHE A 31 -7.90 -13.07 -7.13
C PHE A 31 -9.23 -12.36 -7.49
N GLY A 32 -9.10 -11.21 -8.16
CA GLY A 32 -10.26 -10.39 -8.55
C GLY A 32 -10.92 -9.60 -7.41
N ASN A 33 -10.55 -9.87 -6.14
CA ASN A 33 -11.10 -9.20 -4.96
C ASN A 33 -10.01 -8.33 -4.30
N PRO A 34 -9.80 -7.08 -4.78
CA PRO A 34 -8.79 -6.19 -4.20
C PRO A 34 -9.11 -5.89 -2.74
N THR A 35 -8.06 -5.87 -1.90
CA THR A 35 -8.16 -5.59 -0.46
C THR A 35 -7.18 -4.50 -0.06
N TRP A 36 -7.22 -4.07 1.20
CA TRP A 36 -6.34 -3.03 1.72
C TRP A 36 -5.14 -3.63 2.47
N PHE A 37 -3.94 -3.16 2.15
CA PHE A 37 -2.73 -3.62 2.84
C PHE A 37 -2.69 -3.11 4.27
N SER A 38 -2.44 -4.01 5.22
CA SER A 38 -2.44 -3.69 6.64
C SER A 38 -1.60 -4.67 7.46
N TRP A 39 -1.52 -4.40 8.76
CA TRP A 39 -0.88 -5.30 9.72
C TRP A 39 -1.56 -6.67 9.80
N ASP A 40 -2.84 -6.78 9.40
CA ASP A 40 -3.61 -8.02 9.44
C ASP A 40 -3.66 -8.69 8.05
N ASN A 41 -3.99 -7.91 7.01
CA ASN A 41 -4.17 -8.41 5.65
C ASN A 41 -2.98 -8.05 4.73
N LYS A 42 -2.33 -9.08 4.18
CA LYS A 42 -1.15 -8.95 3.30
C LYS A 42 -1.43 -9.28 1.84
N LEU A 43 -2.68 -9.50 1.46
CA LEU A 43 -3.05 -9.91 0.10
C LEU A 43 -2.62 -8.86 -0.93
N ALA A 44 -3.01 -7.60 -0.77
CA ALA A 44 -2.62 -6.52 -1.68
C ALA A 44 -1.10 -6.39 -1.83
N GLY A 45 -0.36 -6.43 -0.72
CA GLY A 45 1.11 -6.41 -0.75
C GLY A 45 1.72 -7.63 -1.44
N THR A 46 1.11 -8.81 -1.26
CA THR A 46 1.57 -10.05 -1.92
C THR A 46 1.26 -10.05 -3.41
N GLN A 47 0.11 -9.52 -3.82
CA GLN A 47 -0.28 -9.37 -5.22
C GLN A 47 0.66 -8.42 -5.95
N VAL A 48 0.98 -7.26 -5.34
CA VAL A 48 2.02 -6.36 -5.85
C VAL A 48 3.39 -7.04 -5.88
N LEU A 49 3.78 -7.74 -4.82
CA LEU A 49 5.09 -8.41 -4.79
C LEU A 49 5.24 -9.49 -5.86
N LEU A 50 4.21 -10.33 -6.09
CA LEU A 50 4.29 -11.41 -7.08
C LEU A 50 4.11 -10.91 -8.52
N SER A 51 3.35 -9.83 -8.74
CA SER A 51 3.26 -9.20 -10.07
C SER A 51 4.62 -8.70 -10.57
N ARG A 52 5.55 -8.37 -9.65
CA ARG A 52 6.96 -8.09 -9.96
C ARG A 52 7.59 -9.14 -10.87
N VAL A 53 7.27 -10.42 -10.66
CA VAL A 53 7.84 -11.50 -11.47
C VAL A 53 7.36 -11.40 -12.92
N SER A 54 6.08 -11.06 -13.13
CA SER A 54 5.50 -10.82 -14.46
C SER A 54 6.14 -9.63 -15.18
N PHE A 55 6.62 -8.63 -14.44
CA PHE A 55 7.31 -7.46 -15.00
C PHE A 55 8.75 -7.73 -15.43
N PHE A 56 9.47 -8.58 -14.69
CA PHE A 56 10.93 -8.69 -14.83
C PHE A 56 11.44 -10.07 -15.26
N ASN A 57 10.61 -11.10 -15.24
CA ASN A 57 11.01 -12.45 -15.63
C ASN A 57 10.17 -12.95 -16.81
N SER A 58 10.63 -12.65 -18.03
CA SER A 58 9.95 -12.99 -19.28
C SER A 58 9.78 -14.49 -19.52
N LYS A 59 10.55 -15.36 -18.85
CA LYS A 59 10.44 -16.82 -19.00
C LYS A 59 9.19 -17.39 -18.33
N VAL A 60 8.71 -16.74 -17.27
CA VAL A 60 7.53 -17.18 -16.49
C VAL A 60 6.41 -16.16 -16.49
N SER A 61 6.58 -15.01 -17.15
CA SER A 61 5.59 -13.92 -17.21
C SER A 61 4.23 -14.35 -17.75
N ASN A 62 4.17 -15.42 -18.56
CA ASN A 62 2.94 -15.94 -19.16
C ASN A 62 2.22 -16.99 -18.30
N SER A 63 2.64 -17.21 -17.06
CA SER A 63 1.87 -18.04 -16.12
C SER A 63 0.51 -17.39 -15.82
N ASP A 64 -0.58 -18.13 -16.01
CA ASP A 64 -1.95 -17.66 -15.75
C ASP A 64 -2.09 -17.08 -14.33
N THR A 65 -1.53 -17.77 -13.33
CA THR A 65 -1.55 -17.34 -11.94
C THR A 65 -0.80 -16.03 -11.70
N LEU A 66 0.35 -15.82 -12.37
CA LEU A 66 1.08 -14.57 -12.28
C LEU A 66 0.34 -13.41 -12.96
N GLN A 67 -0.44 -13.70 -14.00
CA GLN A 67 -1.34 -12.73 -14.62
C GLN A 67 -2.49 -12.38 -13.67
N GLU A 68 -3.04 -13.33 -12.92
CA GLU A 68 -4.06 -13.05 -11.90
C GLU A 68 -3.51 -12.20 -10.73
N TYR A 69 -2.28 -12.44 -10.28
CA TYR A 69 -1.61 -11.55 -9.33
C TYR A 69 -1.45 -10.14 -9.88
N ARG A 70 -1.04 -10.01 -11.15
CA ARG A 70 -0.89 -8.70 -11.81
C ARG A 70 -2.25 -7.99 -11.94
N LYS A 71 -3.26 -8.65 -12.49
CA LYS A 71 -4.63 -8.09 -12.62
C LYS A 71 -5.17 -7.64 -11.28
N THR A 72 -4.99 -8.43 -10.22
CA THR A 72 -5.49 -8.07 -8.89
C THR A 72 -4.68 -6.91 -8.29
N ALA A 73 -3.36 -6.85 -8.53
CA ALA A 73 -2.55 -5.69 -8.16
C ALA A 73 -2.98 -4.42 -8.92
N GLU A 74 -3.28 -4.51 -10.21
CA GLU A 74 -3.83 -3.41 -11.01
C GLU A 74 -5.19 -2.97 -10.45
N ALA A 75 -6.08 -3.92 -10.10
CA ALA A 75 -7.36 -3.60 -9.45
C ALA A 75 -7.19 -2.84 -8.12
N VAL A 76 -6.18 -3.19 -7.31
CA VAL A 76 -5.81 -2.40 -6.12
C VAL A 76 -5.40 -0.97 -6.52
N MET A 77 -4.54 -0.82 -7.52
CA MET A 77 -4.10 0.51 -7.99
C MET A 77 -5.26 1.34 -8.58
N CYS A 78 -6.15 0.70 -9.33
CA CYS A 78 -7.36 1.32 -9.86
C CYS A 78 -8.28 1.82 -8.75
N GLY A 79 -8.42 1.07 -7.65
CA GLY A 79 -9.15 1.53 -6.46
C GLY A 79 -8.54 2.77 -5.80
N LEU A 80 -7.22 2.94 -5.89
CA LEU A 80 -6.50 4.07 -5.30
C LEU A 80 -6.61 5.37 -6.11
N LEU A 81 -6.68 5.26 -7.43
CA LEU A 81 -6.68 6.42 -8.32
C LEU A 81 -8.04 7.12 -8.30
N PRO A 82 -8.13 8.42 -7.96
CA PRO A 82 -9.41 9.10 -7.72
C PRO A 82 -10.26 9.29 -8.98
N LYS A 83 -9.65 9.27 -10.17
CA LYS A 83 -10.35 9.38 -11.47
C LYS A 83 -10.58 8.03 -12.13
N SER A 84 -10.26 6.92 -11.45
CA SER A 84 -10.54 5.57 -11.94
C SER A 84 -12.05 5.28 -11.93
N PRO A 85 -12.59 4.60 -12.95
CA PRO A 85 -13.97 4.11 -12.91
C PRO A 85 -14.25 3.21 -11.70
N THR A 86 -13.22 2.51 -11.22
CA THR A 86 -13.28 1.60 -10.05
C THR A 86 -12.66 2.21 -8.80
N ALA A 87 -12.52 3.54 -8.74
CA ALA A 87 -12.01 4.24 -7.57
C ALA A 87 -12.84 3.90 -6.33
N THR A 88 -12.17 3.69 -5.20
CA THR A 88 -12.88 3.44 -3.93
C THR A 88 -13.68 4.68 -3.47
N SER A 89 -14.87 4.42 -2.93
CA SER A 89 -15.66 5.42 -2.19
C SER A 89 -15.13 5.69 -0.78
N SER A 90 -14.19 4.88 -0.28
CA SER A 90 -13.52 5.04 1.01
C SER A 90 -12.52 6.19 0.99
N ARG A 91 -13.03 7.41 0.84
CA ARG A 91 -12.24 8.63 0.67
C ARG A 91 -12.93 9.83 1.33
N THR A 92 -12.17 10.74 1.92
CA THR A 92 -12.71 12.04 2.38
C THR A 92 -12.99 12.95 1.19
N ASP A 93 -13.82 13.97 1.38
CA ASP A 93 -14.06 15.04 0.38
C ASP A 93 -12.77 15.70 -0.12
N SER A 94 -11.75 15.82 0.72
CA SER A 94 -10.43 16.36 0.36
C SER A 94 -9.48 15.35 -0.31
N GLY A 95 -9.99 14.21 -0.81
CA GLY A 95 -9.21 13.28 -1.64
C GLY A 95 -8.43 12.20 -0.89
N LEU A 96 -8.57 12.13 0.43
CA LEU A 96 -7.80 11.27 1.31
C LEU A 96 -8.35 9.86 1.41
N ILE A 97 -7.54 8.81 1.18
CA ILE A 97 -8.00 7.43 1.43
C ILE A 97 -8.32 7.26 2.92
N TRP A 98 -9.53 6.78 3.20
CA TRP A 98 -10.09 6.57 4.54
C TRP A 98 -10.87 5.26 4.61
N ILE A 99 -10.18 4.20 5.04
CA ILE A 99 -10.70 2.82 5.03
C ILE A 99 -11.33 2.46 6.38
N THR A 100 -10.68 2.85 7.47
CA THR A 100 -11.14 2.60 8.83
C THR A 100 -10.96 3.87 9.67
N GLN A 101 -11.84 4.05 10.66
CA GLN A 101 -11.70 5.14 11.64
C GLN A 101 -10.40 4.99 12.45
N TRP A 102 -10.11 3.77 12.92
CA TRP A 102 -8.87 3.45 13.62
C TRP A 102 -7.73 3.27 12.62
N ASN A 103 -6.59 3.93 12.85
CA ASN A 103 -5.40 3.84 11.99
C ASN A 103 -5.61 4.35 10.54
N ALA A 104 -6.43 5.38 10.35
CA ALA A 104 -6.68 5.96 9.02
C ALA A 104 -5.40 6.34 8.26
N LEU A 105 -4.35 6.81 8.96
CA LEU A 105 -3.05 7.12 8.36
C LEU A 105 -2.26 5.86 7.95
N GLN A 106 -2.37 4.77 8.72
CA GLN A 106 -1.61 3.53 8.45
C GLN A 106 -1.98 2.96 7.09
N HIS A 107 -3.27 2.74 6.84
CA HIS A 107 -3.73 2.17 5.58
C HIS A 107 -3.38 3.07 4.40
N ARG A 108 -3.42 4.38 4.59
CA ARG A 108 -3.03 5.35 3.56
C ARG A 108 -1.55 5.24 3.20
N VAL A 109 -0.67 5.28 4.20
CA VAL A 109 0.78 5.22 3.95
C VAL A 109 1.14 3.87 3.32
N ALA A 110 0.50 2.79 3.77
CA ALA A 110 0.64 1.45 3.18
C ALA A 110 0.19 1.41 1.70
N SER A 111 -0.98 1.95 1.38
CA SER A 111 -1.49 2.05 -0.01
C SER A 111 -0.63 2.96 -0.89
N THR A 112 -0.16 4.08 -0.34
CA THR A 112 0.76 5.02 -0.99
C THR A 112 2.05 4.32 -1.36
N PHE A 113 2.62 3.54 -0.44
CA PHE A 113 3.80 2.74 -0.68
C PHE A 113 3.60 1.73 -1.80
N LEU A 114 2.48 0.99 -1.80
CA LEU A 114 2.18 0.05 -2.89
C LEU A 114 2.05 0.74 -4.26
N ALA A 115 1.43 1.92 -4.33
CA ALA A 115 1.34 2.68 -5.57
C ALA A 115 2.71 3.12 -6.10
N VAL A 116 3.61 3.55 -5.22
CA VAL A 116 5.00 3.89 -5.59
C VAL A 116 5.73 2.65 -6.10
N VAL A 117 5.70 1.55 -5.37
CA VAL A 117 6.36 0.29 -5.75
C VAL A 117 5.84 -0.22 -7.10
N TYR A 118 4.52 -0.21 -7.32
CA TYR A 118 3.95 -0.62 -8.60
C TYR A 118 4.36 0.32 -9.74
N SER A 119 4.42 1.63 -9.48
CA SER A 119 4.93 2.60 -10.46
C SER A 119 6.38 2.33 -10.84
N ASP A 120 7.22 1.93 -9.88
CA ASP A 120 8.62 1.59 -10.12
C ASP A 120 8.75 0.33 -10.97
N TYR A 121 7.87 -0.65 -10.77
CA TYR A 121 7.80 -1.83 -11.63
C TYR A 121 7.51 -1.44 -13.07
N MET A 122 6.45 -0.66 -13.29
CA MET A 122 6.06 -0.21 -14.61
C MET A 122 7.16 0.61 -15.30
N ILE A 123 7.80 1.55 -14.59
CA ILE A 123 8.90 2.36 -15.13
C ILE A 123 10.07 1.46 -15.54
N THR A 124 10.48 0.56 -14.65
CA THR A 124 11.68 -0.28 -14.86
C THR A 124 11.46 -1.30 -15.98
N SER A 125 10.24 -1.86 -16.10
CA SER A 125 9.86 -2.80 -17.16
C SER A 125 9.47 -2.12 -18.47
N LYS A 126 9.47 -0.78 -18.52
CA LYS A 126 8.96 0.03 -19.64
C LYS A 126 7.49 -0.28 -19.98
N THR A 127 6.69 -0.66 -18.98
CA THR A 127 5.24 -0.75 -19.12
C THR A 127 4.64 0.65 -19.04
N GLU A 128 4.20 1.17 -20.18
CA GLU A 128 3.76 2.56 -20.29
C GLU A 128 2.46 2.84 -19.52
N LYS A 129 1.55 1.85 -19.48
CA LYS A 129 0.18 2.03 -19.01
C LYS A 129 -0.36 0.78 -18.32
N MET A 130 -1.30 1.00 -17.41
CA MET A 130 -2.22 -0.01 -16.88
C MET A 130 -3.66 0.41 -17.16
N THR A 131 -4.58 -0.54 -17.21
CA THR A 131 -5.98 -0.28 -17.58
C THR A 131 -6.90 -0.50 -16.37
N CYS A 132 -7.76 0.47 -16.12
CA CYS A 132 -8.83 0.41 -15.13
C CYS A 132 -10.16 0.58 -15.85
N ASP A 133 -10.85 -0.52 -16.12
CA ASP A 133 -12.18 -0.55 -16.74
C ASP A 133 -12.28 0.28 -18.04
N GLY A 134 -11.30 0.08 -18.93
CA GLY A 134 -11.19 0.79 -20.22
C GLY A 134 -10.41 2.12 -20.17
N ASN A 135 -10.22 2.71 -18.99
CA ASN A 135 -9.39 3.91 -18.84
C ASN A 135 -7.92 3.56 -18.60
N GLU A 136 -7.00 4.29 -19.23
CA GLU A 136 -5.57 4.07 -19.08
C GLU A 136 -4.92 5.01 -18.07
N TYR A 137 -3.99 4.48 -17.28
CA TYR A 137 -3.23 5.24 -16.28
C TYR A 137 -1.74 4.95 -16.41
N THR A 138 -0.93 5.97 -16.21
CA THR A 138 0.52 5.91 -16.33
C THR A 138 1.20 5.74 -14.95
N PRO A 139 2.49 5.38 -14.90
CA PRO A 139 3.25 5.42 -13.65
C PRO A 139 3.27 6.81 -13.00
N SER A 140 3.19 7.87 -13.81
CA SER A 140 3.10 9.25 -13.33
C SER A 140 1.81 9.49 -12.54
N ASP A 141 0.69 8.89 -12.95
CA ASP A 141 -0.59 9.03 -12.24
C ASP A 141 -0.55 8.36 -10.87
N LEU A 142 0.09 7.18 -10.77
CA LEU A 142 0.35 6.51 -9.50
C LEU A 142 1.24 7.36 -8.58
N ARG A 143 2.32 7.94 -9.12
CA ARG A 143 3.21 8.82 -8.35
C ARG A 143 2.53 10.11 -7.92
N LYS A 144 1.70 10.73 -8.76
CA LYS A 144 0.88 11.91 -8.40
C LYS A 144 -0.09 11.60 -7.28
N PHE A 145 -0.77 10.46 -7.35
CA PHE A 145 -1.60 9.99 -6.24
C PHE A 145 -0.78 9.79 -4.96
N ALA A 146 0.37 9.12 -5.06
CA ALA A 146 1.21 8.89 -3.88
C ALA A 146 1.69 10.20 -3.24
N MET A 147 2.11 11.17 -4.07
CA MET A 147 2.50 12.51 -3.61
C MET A 147 1.33 13.25 -2.96
N SER A 148 0.11 13.15 -3.49
CA SER A 148 -1.05 13.82 -2.87
C SER A 148 -1.36 13.25 -1.48
N GLN A 149 -1.24 11.94 -1.29
CA GLN A 149 -1.43 11.32 0.02
C GLN A 149 -0.32 11.70 1.01
N ALA A 150 0.93 11.75 0.56
CA ALA A 150 2.06 12.17 1.38
C ALA A 150 1.95 13.65 1.77
N ASN A 151 1.69 14.53 0.82
CA ASN A 151 1.51 15.97 1.07
C ASN A 151 0.36 16.23 2.03
N TYR A 152 -0.75 15.50 1.91
CA TYR A 152 -1.85 15.61 2.86
C TYR A 152 -1.41 15.27 4.28
N VAL A 153 -0.62 14.19 4.47
CA VAL A 153 -0.06 13.84 5.78
C VAL A 153 0.87 14.93 6.30
N LEU A 154 1.59 15.62 5.42
CA LEU A 154 2.56 16.64 5.80
C LEU A 154 2.00 18.06 5.92
N GLY A 155 0.71 18.26 5.65
CA GLY A 155 0.03 19.53 5.93
C GLY A 155 -0.84 20.09 4.81
N ASP A 156 -0.83 19.50 3.61
CA ASP A 156 -1.74 19.89 2.54
C ASP A 156 -3.14 19.27 2.74
N ASN A 157 -3.78 19.71 3.81
CA ASN A 157 -5.10 19.27 4.23
C ASN A 157 -5.91 20.47 4.76
N PRO A 158 -7.23 20.33 4.94
CA PRO A 158 -8.08 21.44 5.41
C PRO A 158 -7.65 22.04 6.76
N ALA A 159 -7.01 21.24 7.63
CA ALA A 159 -6.55 21.70 8.94
C ALA A 159 -5.21 22.47 8.87
N LYS A 160 -4.56 22.49 7.69
CA LYS A 160 -3.22 23.05 7.44
C LYS A 160 -2.22 22.63 8.51
N MET A 161 -2.22 21.32 8.78
CA MET A 161 -1.54 20.71 9.92
C MET A 161 -0.84 19.44 9.48
N SER A 162 0.44 19.32 9.76
CA SER A 162 1.17 18.07 9.60
C SER A 162 0.62 17.04 10.59
N TYR A 163 0.44 15.80 10.14
CA TYR A 163 0.18 14.64 11.00
C TYR A 163 1.45 13.86 11.34
N LEU A 164 2.62 14.33 10.90
CA LEU A 164 3.92 13.85 11.35
C LEU A 164 4.38 14.71 12.54
N VAL A 165 4.50 14.09 13.71
CA VAL A 165 4.93 14.76 14.95
C VAL A 165 6.33 15.35 14.78
N GLY A 166 6.51 16.61 15.16
CA GLY A 166 7.79 17.32 15.06
C GLY A 166 8.10 17.89 13.67
N TYR A 167 7.17 17.83 12.71
CA TYR A 167 7.36 18.33 11.36
C TYR A 167 6.38 19.44 11.00
N GLY A 168 6.89 20.51 10.38
CA GLY A 168 6.13 21.70 9.99
C GLY A 168 5.74 22.61 11.16
N ASP A 169 5.09 23.73 10.86
CA ASP A 169 4.77 24.77 11.86
C ASP A 169 3.62 24.36 12.80
N LYS A 170 2.78 23.40 12.39
CA LYS A 170 1.62 22.92 13.14
C LYS A 170 1.50 21.41 13.04
N TYR A 171 1.63 20.71 14.17
CA TYR A 171 1.53 19.26 14.29
C TYR A 171 0.97 18.84 15.66
N PRO A 172 0.52 17.58 15.87
CA PRO A 172 -0.06 17.13 17.13
C PRO A 172 0.96 17.19 18.27
N GLN A 173 0.64 17.91 19.33
CA GLN A 173 1.50 18.02 20.53
C GLN A 173 1.16 16.97 21.60
N TYR A 174 -0.07 16.44 21.57
CA TYR A 174 -0.59 15.49 22.55
C TYR A 174 -0.93 14.19 21.86
N VAL A 175 0.08 13.36 21.61
CA VAL A 175 -0.10 12.03 21.05
C VAL A 175 -0.27 11.00 22.17
N HIS A 176 -1.08 9.99 21.92
CA HIS A 176 -1.25 8.85 22.83
C HIS A 176 0.00 7.95 22.81
N HIS A 177 1.08 8.42 23.45
CA HIS A 177 2.37 7.74 23.53
C HIS A 177 2.98 7.98 24.92
N ARG A 178 2.96 6.96 25.78
CA ARG A 178 3.39 7.07 27.20
C ARG A 178 4.74 7.74 27.36
N GLY A 179 5.77 7.23 26.67
CA GLY A 179 7.14 7.74 26.78
C GLY A 179 7.36 9.15 26.21
N ALA A 180 6.38 9.72 25.49
CA ALA A 180 6.44 11.11 25.01
C ALA A 180 5.60 12.07 25.88
N SER A 181 4.87 11.51 26.84
CA SER A 181 3.81 12.19 27.59
C SER A 181 4.12 12.27 29.09
N ILE A 182 5.19 11.60 29.51
CA ILE A 182 5.72 11.56 30.88
C ILE A 182 6.86 12.59 30.96
N PRO A 183 6.86 13.51 31.94
CA PRO A 183 7.99 14.40 32.18
C PRO A 183 9.27 13.62 32.47
N THR A 184 10.41 14.12 31.97
CA THR A 184 11.71 13.44 32.08
C THR A 184 12.21 13.29 33.52
N ASP A 185 11.70 14.11 34.43
CA ASP A 185 12.05 14.20 35.85
C ASP A 185 10.99 13.56 36.76
N ALA A 186 9.94 12.97 36.19
CA ALA A 186 8.89 12.30 36.96
C ALA A 186 9.33 10.89 37.39
N ASP A 187 9.18 10.59 38.68
CA ASP A 187 9.25 9.21 39.20
C ASP A 187 7.95 8.48 38.86
N THR A 188 7.92 7.80 37.71
CA THR A 188 6.69 7.21 37.15
C THR A 188 6.60 5.70 37.34
N ASN A 189 5.37 5.21 37.55
CA ASN A 189 5.00 3.81 37.43
C ASN A 189 4.25 3.55 36.09
N CYS A 190 3.53 2.43 35.96
CA CYS A 190 2.81 2.09 34.72
C CYS A 190 1.45 2.79 34.57
N LYS A 191 1.09 3.74 35.45
CA LYS A 191 -0.23 4.40 35.45
C LYS A 191 -0.19 5.84 34.92
N GLU A 192 0.99 6.44 34.77
CA GLU A 192 1.18 7.80 34.28
C GLU A 192 1.19 7.90 32.74
N GLY A 193 1.11 9.14 32.24
CA GLY A 193 1.01 9.47 30.82
C GLY A 193 -0.39 9.93 30.42
N TRP A 194 -0.47 10.61 29.28
CA TRP A 194 -1.74 11.12 28.76
C TRP A 194 -2.58 9.95 28.25
N LYS A 195 -3.85 9.89 28.68
CA LYS A 195 -4.84 8.91 28.21
C LYS A 195 -5.43 9.34 26.88
#